data_AF-A0A8C4NF46-F1
#
_entry.id   AF-A0A8C4NF46-F1
#
_cell.length_a   1.000
_cell.length_b   1.000
_cell.length_c   1.000
_cell.angle_alpha   90.00
_cell.angle_beta   90.00
_cell.angle_gamma   90.00
#
_symmetry.space_group_name_H-M   'P 1'
#
loop_
_entity.id
_entity.type
_entity.pdbx_description
1 polymer ?
#
loop_
_entity_poly.entity_id
_entity_poly.type
_entity_poly.pdbx_seq_one_letter_code
_entity_poly.pdbx_strand_id
1 'polypeptide(L)'
;MQTRVSQLATQNQDLLEQKLNLQDRLQMETEEHSTDLNRERMAAELRQEMRHCFSELQSLCSVLSKHFQGQDPNISQLLGIQSEFGVKVPIRRFVFYLRSMRRDLDELRALVCDRYAQSMAENCHLQ
;
A
#
# COMPACT_ATOMS: atom_id res chain seq x y z
N MET A 1 61.89 7.35 -32.50
CA MET A 1 61.07 6.24 -31.95
C MET A 1 60.58 6.53 -30.54
N GLN A 2 61.44 6.98 -29.61
CA GLN A 2 61.07 7.27 -28.21
C GLN A 2 59.90 8.26 -28.04
N THR A 3 59.79 9.30 -28.87
CA THR A 3 58.71 10.29 -28.79
C THR A 3 57.32 9.71 -29.06
N ARG A 4 57.22 8.77 -30.02
CA ARG A 4 55.95 8.10 -30.37
C ARG A 4 55.54 7.10 -29.29
N VAL A 5 56.52 6.44 -28.67
CA VAL A 5 56.28 5.53 -27.54
C VAL A 5 55.78 6.32 -26.32
N SER A 6 56.38 7.47 -26.03
CA SER A 6 55.93 8.36 -24.95
C SER A 6 54.51 8.86 -25.17
N GLN A 7 54.17 9.31 -26.39
CA GLN A 7 52.82 9.77 -26.72
C GLN A 7 51.77 8.66 -26.57
N LEU A 8 52.07 7.43 -27.02
CA LEU A 8 51.19 6.28 -26.85
C LEU A 8 51.02 5.87 -25.40
N ALA A 9 52.05 6.03 -24.56
CA ALA A 9 51.96 5.77 -23.14
C ALA A 9 51.02 6.75 -22.44
N THR A 10 51.14 8.05 -22.72
CA THR A 10 50.23 9.08 -22.19
C THR A 10 48.80 8.83 -22.66
N GLN A 11 48.61 8.53 -23.94
CA GLN A 11 47.28 8.25 -24.50
C GLN A 11 46.64 6.99 -23.89
N ASN A 12 47.41 5.93 -23.62
CA ASN A 12 46.91 4.76 -22.91
C ASN A 12 46.55 5.06 -21.46
N GLN A 13 47.30 5.93 -20.80
CA GLN A 13 47.02 6.35 -19.43
C GLN A 13 45.70 7.13 -19.37
N ASP A 14 45.49 8.07 -20.29
CA ASP A 14 44.23 8.83 -20.41
C ASP A 14 43.04 7.90 -20.70
N LEU A 15 43.21 6.92 -21.60
CA LEU A 15 42.17 5.94 -21.92
C LEU A 15 41.84 5.03 -20.73
N LEU A 16 42.85 4.62 -19.94
CA LEU A 16 42.65 3.86 -18.72
C LEU A 16 41.86 4.65 -17.68
N GLU A 17 42.19 5.93 -17.51
CA GLU A 17 41.48 6.82 -16.58
C GLU A 17 40.02 7.03 -17.02
N GLN A 18 39.78 7.26 -18.32
CA GLN A 18 38.43 7.34 -18.88
C GLN A 18 37.66 6.03 -18.70
N LYS A 19 38.29 4.88 -18.93
CA LYS A 19 37.66 3.57 -18.73
C LYS A 19 37.26 3.36 -17.27
N LEU A 20 38.13 3.70 -16.32
CA LEU A 20 37.84 3.60 -14.89
C LEU A 20 36.68 4.52 -14.50
N ASN A 21 36.68 5.77 -14.97
CA ASN A 21 35.60 6.71 -14.69
C ASN A 21 34.25 6.21 -15.25
N LEU A 22 34.25 5.67 -16.46
CA LEU A 22 33.04 5.08 -17.06
C LEU A 22 32.57 3.85 -16.27
N GLN A 23 33.50 3.01 -15.80
CA GLN A 23 33.16 1.83 -15.01
C GLN A 23 32.55 2.21 -13.66
N ASP A 24 33.11 3.21 -12.96
CA ASP A 24 32.56 3.73 -11.71
C ASP A 24 31.14 4.30 -11.92
N ARG A 25 30.93 5.07 -12.99
CA ARG A 25 29.61 5.63 -13.32
C ARG A 25 28.57 4.54 -13.61
N LEU A 26 28.94 3.53 -14.40
CA LEU A 26 28.07 2.39 -14.68
C LEU A 26 27.72 1.60 -13.41
N GLN A 27 28.69 1.46 -12.50
CA GLN A 27 28.45 0.80 -11.23
C GLN A 27 27.46 1.59 -10.37
N MET A 28 27.64 2.91 -10.26
CA MET A 28 26.69 3.78 -9.54
C MET A 28 25.29 3.74 -10.15
N GLU A 29 25.17 3.83 -11.48
CA GLU A 29 23.86 3.73 -12.16
C GLU A 29 23.20 2.36 -11.95
N THR A 30 23.98 1.27 -11.90
CA THR A 30 23.47 -0.08 -11.64
C THR A 30 22.96 -0.21 -10.20
N GLU A 31 23.71 0.32 -9.23
CA GLU A 31 23.32 0.34 -7.83
C GLU A 31 22.04 1.17 -7.63
N GLU A 32 21.97 2.39 -8.18
CA GLU A 32 20.78 3.24 -8.14
C GLU A 32 19.57 2.54 -8.76
N HIS A 33 19.72 1.95 -9.96
CA HIS A 33 18.63 1.25 -10.62
C HIS A 33 18.12 0.04 -9.81
N SER A 34 19.04 -0.68 -9.15
CA SER A 34 18.66 -1.79 -8.26
C SER A 34 17.85 -1.32 -7.04
N THR A 35 18.20 -0.16 -6.49
CA THR A 35 17.47 0.43 -5.36
C THR A 35 16.07 0.91 -5.77
N ASP A 36 15.94 1.48 -6.96
CA ASP A 36 14.65 1.92 -7.51
C ASP A 36 13.70 0.75 -7.76
N LEU A 37 14.19 -0.32 -8.40
CA LEU A 37 13.40 -1.55 -8.60
C LEU A 37 12.94 -2.15 -7.26
N ASN A 38 13.81 -2.14 -6.25
CA ASN A 38 13.46 -2.65 -4.93
C ASN A 38 12.41 -1.75 -4.25
N ARG A 39 12.51 -0.42 -4.41
CA ARG A 39 11.54 0.55 -3.89
C ARG A 39 10.17 0.40 -4.55
N GLU A 40 10.14 0.19 -5.87
CA GLU A 40 8.90 -0.06 -6.61
C GLU A 40 8.22 -1.37 -6.19
N ARG A 41 9.00 -2.44 -5.99
CA ARG A 41 8.51 -3.72 -5.49
C ARG A 41 7.91 -3.58 -4.09
N MET A 42 8.64 -2.99 -3.14
CA MET A 42 8.13 -2.74 -1.79
C MET A 42 6.85 -1.89 -1.81
N ALA A 43 6.80 -0.86 -2.67
CA ALA A 43 5.60 -0.05 -2.82
C ALA A 43 4.43 -0.86 -3.41
N ALA A 44 4.69 -1.83 -4.27
CA ALA A 44 3.66 -2.72 -4.82
C ALA A 44 3.10 -3.68 -3.76
N GLU A 45 3.98 -4.27 -2.95
CA GLU A 45 3.61 -5.13 -1.81
C GLU A 45 2.77 -4.35 -0.79
N LEU A 46 3.22 -3.16 -0.37
CA LEU A 46 2.46 -2.31 0.55
C LEU A 46 1.06 -1.97 0.02
N ARG A 47 0.95 -1.66 -1.28
CA ARG A 47 -0.35 -1.39 -1.91
C ARG A 47 -1.26 -2.60 -1.90
N GLN A 48 -0.70 -3.80 -2.05
CA GLN A 48 -1.46 -5.04 -2.02
C GLN A 48 -1.97 -5.32 -0.60
N GLU A 49 -1.10 -5.21 0.41
CA GLU A 49 -1.46 -5.36 1.81
C GLU A 49 -2.54 -4.35 2.24
N MET A 50 -2.37 -3.08 1.90
CA MET A 50 -3.39 -2.06 2.19
C MET A 50 -4.75 -2.39 1.57
N ARG A 51 -4.78 -2.97 0.36
CA ARG A 51 -6.04 -3.39 -0.28
C ARG A 51 -6.68 -4.57 0.43
N HIS A 52 -5.88 -5.53 0.89
CA HIS A 52 -6.38 -6.66 1.68
C HIS A 52 -7.01 -6.17 2.98
N CYS A 53 -6.29 -5.38 3.78
CA CYS A 53 -6.81 -4.84 5.03
C CYS A 53 -8.08 -4.00 4.81
N PHE A 54 -8.11 -3.20 3.74
CA PHE A 54 -9.28 -2.41 3.39
C PHE A 54 -10.51 -3.29 3.12
N SER A 55 -10.36 -4.33 2.29
CA SER A 55 -11.46 -5.23 1.95
C SER A 55 -12.00 -5.95 3.19
N GLU A 56 -11.11 -6.43 4.07
CA GLU A 56 -11.49 -7.11 5.30
C GLU A 56 -12.27 -6.17 6.23
N LEU A 57 -11.73 -4.97 6.47
CA LEU A 57 -12.39 -3.99 7.31
C LEU A 57 -13.75 -3.57 6.71
N GLN A 58 -13.89 -3.51 5.38
CA GLN A 58 -15.14 -3.12 4.72
C GLN A 58 -16.21 -4.21 4.91
N SER A 59 -15.84 -5.48 4.76
CA SER A 59 -16.71 -6.61 5.08
C SER A 59 -17.16 -6.57 6.54
N LEU A 60 -16.25 -6.28 7.47
CA LEU A 60 -16.57 -6.13 8.89
C LEU A 60 -17.56 -4.99 9.13
N CYS A 61 -17.34 -3.81 8.54
CA CYS A 61 -18.25 -2.68 8.67
C CYS A 61 -19.64 -2.99 8.14
N SER A 62 -19.74 -3.65 6.98
CA SER A 62 -21.01 -4.09 6.37
C SER A 62 -21.77 -5.03 7.31
N VAL A 63 -21.09 -6.06 7.82
CA VAL A 63 -21.69 -7.05 8.73
C VAL A 63 -22.16 -6.42 10.03
N LEU A 64 -21.31 -5.60 10.67
CA LEU A 64 -21.65 -4.92 11.91
C LEU A 64 -22.81 -3.94 11.71
N SER A 65 -22.77 -3.13 10.65
CA SER A 65 -23.85 -2.17 10.35
C SER A 65 -25.20 -2.86 10.19
N LYS A 66 -25.26 -3.94 9.39
CA LYS A 66 -26.48 -4.73 9.21
C LYS A 66 -26.97 -5.33 10.52
N HIS A 67 -26.06 -5.91 11.29
CA HIS A 67 -26.37 -6.48 12.60
C HIS A 67 -26.99 -5.44 13.54
N PHE A 68 -26.39 -4.25 13.69
CA PHE A 68 -26.93 -3.21 14.58
C PHE A 68 -28.23 -2.55 14.06
N GLN A 69 -28.47 -2.62 12.75
CA GLN A 69 -29.75 -2.21 12.14
C GLN A 69 -30.83 -3.30 12.28
N GLY A 70 -30.52 -4.49 12.80
CA GLY A 70 -31.45 -5.61 12.95
C GLY A 70 -31.71 -6.38 11.66
N GLN A 71 -30.84 -6.23 10.65
CA GLN A 71 -30.87 -6.98 9.38
C GLN A 71 -29.96 -8.20 9.48
N ASP A 72 -30.28 -9.26 8.72
CA ASP A 72 -29.45 -10.47 8.65
C ASP A 72 -28.12 -10.18 7.91
N PRO A 73 -26.97 -10.22 8.59
CA PRO A 73 -25.69 -9.92 7.97
C PRO A 73 -25.20 -11.10 7.12
N ASN A 74 -24.64 -10.81 5.94
CA ASN A 74 -24.03 -11.85 5.13
C ASN A 74 -22.64 -12.23 5.68
N ILE A 75 -22.61 -13.23 6.57
CA ILE A 75 -21.38 -13.70 7.23
C ILE A 75 -20.37 -14.29 6.24
N SER A 76 -20.80 -14.73 5.05
CA SER A 76 -19.87 -15.21 4.01
C SER A 76 -18.88 -14.13 3.55
N GLN A 77 -19.19 -12.84 3.76
CA GLN A 77 -18.27 -11.72 3.50
C GLN A 77 -17.06 -11.72 4.44
N LEU A 78 -17.16 -12.33 5.62
CA LEU A 78 -16.04 -12.48 6.57
C LEU A 78 -15.12 -13.66 6.24
N LEU A 79 -15.56 -14.57 5.37
CA LEU A 79 -14.76 -15.73 4.93
C LEU A 79 -13.78 -15.37 3.80
N GLY A 80 -13.67 -14.10 3.42
CA GLY A 80 -12.73 -13.62 2.40
C GLY A 80 -13.10 -13.97 0.95
N ILE A 81 -14.23 -14.63 0.72
CA ILE A 81 -14.63 -15.20 -0.58
C ILE A 81 -15.07 -14.10 -1.59
N GLN A 82 -15.38 -12.90 -1.11
CA GLN A 82 -15.86 -11.76 -1.91
C GLN A 82 -14.91 -10.55 -1.92
N SER A 83 -13.61 -10.71 -1.70
CA SER A 83 -12.66 -9.59 -1.82
C SER A 83 -12.47 -9.19 -3.29
N GLU A 84 -13.44 -8.48 -3.87
CA GLU A 84 -13.41 -7.92 -5.23
C GLU A 84 -12.25 -6.90 -5.42
N PHE A 85 -11.56 -6.51 -4.35
CA PHE A 85 -10.37 -5.66 -4.40
C PHE A 85 -9.10 -6.33 -4.97
N GLY A 86 -9.22 -7.55 -5.52
CA GLY A 86 -8.16 -8.19 -6.31
C GLY A 86 -7.85 -7.48 -7.63
N VAL A 87 -8.71 -6.57 -8.10
CA VAL A 87 -8.44 -5.76 -9.30
C VAL A 87 -7.41 -4.68 -8.94
N LYS A 88 -6.35 -4.50 -9.74
CA LYS A 88 -5.36 -3.42 -9.58
C LYS A 88 -6.02 -2.03 -9.72
N VAL A 89 -6.74 -1.57 -8.70
CA VAL A 89 -7.40 -0.26 -8.69
C VAL A 89 -6.33 0.83 -8.56
N PRO A 90 -6.34 1.88 -9.41
CA PRO A 90 -5.39 2.99 -9.30
C PRO A 90 -5.37 3.58 -7.89
N ILE A 91 -4.20 3.93 -7.37
CA ILE A 91 -4.00 4.45 -5.99
C ILE A 91 -4.97 5.60 -5.68
N ARG A 92 -5.18 6.52 -6.61
CA ARG A 92 -6.12 7.65 -6.43
C ARG A 92 -7.54 7.19 -6.10
N ARG A 93 -7.99 6.12 -6.73
CA ARG A 93 -9.33 5.55 -6.52
C ARG A 93 -9.36 4.71 -5.24
N PHE A 94 -8.28 4.02 -4.90
CA PHE A 94 -8.11 3.37 -3.60
C PHE A 94 -8.19 4.37 -2.43
N VAL A 95 -7.56 5.54 -2.54
CA VAL A 95 -7.67 6.63 -1.55
C VAL A 95 -9.12 7.14 -1.41
N PHE A 96 -9.86 7.22 -2.52
CA PHE A 96 -11.28 7.56 -2.47
C PHE A 96 -12.09 6.51 -1.70
N TYR A 97 -11.89 5.22 -1.98
CA TYR A 97 -12.56 4.14 -1.26
C TYR A 97 -12.24 4.15 0.24
N LEU A 98 -10.96 4.34 0.61
CA LEU A 98 -10.53 4.53 2.01
C LEU A 98 -11.25 5.68 2.70
N ARG A 99 -11.42 6.82 2.02
CA ARG A 99 -12.15 7.97 2.57
C ARG A 99 -13.65 7.75 2.68
N SER A 100 -14.23 6.94 1.80
CA SER A 100 -15.64 6.56 1.90
C SER A 100 -15.85 5.66 3.12
N MET A 101 -15.05 4.61 3.21
CA MET A 101 -15.12 3.67 4.32
C MET A 101 -14.86 4.31 5.69
N ARG A 102 -13.98 5.30 5.77
CA ARG A 102 -13.79 6.07 7.00
C ARG A 102 -15.09 6.75 7.45
N ARG A 103 -15.90 7.26 6.52
CA ARG A 103 -17.21 7.83 6.83
C ARG A 103 -18.18 6.73 7.29
N ASP A 104 -18.21 5.60 6.61
CA ASP A 104 -19.04 4.45 7.00
C ASP A 104 -18.69 3.97 8.43
N LEU A 105 -17.41 3.97 8.80
CA LEU A 105 -16.93 3.67 10.15
C LEU A 105 -17.41 4.68 11.19
N ASP A 106 -17.40 5.97 10.85
CA ASP A 106 -17.85 7.02 11.76
C ASP A 106 -19.38 6.95 11.96
N GLU A 107 -20.14 6.63 10.91
CA GLU A 107 -21.58 6.35 10.99
C GLU A 107 -21.86 5.10 11.85
N LEU A 108 -21.12 4.01 11.62
CA LEU A 108 -21.25 2.80 12.43
C LEU A 108 -20.95 3.08 13.90
N ARG A 109 -19.92 3.87 14.22
CA ARG A 109 -19.63 4.29 15.60
C ARG A 109 -20.79 5.05 16.23
N ALA A 110 -21.37 6.02 15.53
CA ALA A 110 -22.52 6.76 16.03
C ALA A 110 -23.68 5.80 16.33
N LEU A 111 -23.96 4.88 15.41
CA LEU A 111 -25.03 3.90 15.56
C LEU A 111 -24.79 2.94 16.74
N VAL A 112 -23.54 2.48 16.95
CA VAL A 112 -23.16 1.68 18.13
C VAL A 112 -23.38 2.47 19.41
N CYS A 113 -22.95 3.74 19.45
CA CYS A 113 -23.15 4.61 20.60
C CYS A 113 -24.64 4.81 20.91
N ASP A 114 -25.46 5.06 19.88
CA ASP A 114 -26.91 5.25 20.03
C ASP A 114 -27.59 3.98 20.56
N ARG A 115 -27.24 2.81 20.01
CA ARG A 115 -27.74 1.51 20.48
C ARG A 115 -27.32 1.22 21.92
N TYR A 116 -26.08 1.54 22.27
CA TYR A 116 -25.60 1.38 23.64
C TYR A 116 -26.35 2.31 24.61
N ALA A 117 -26.56 3.58 24.25
CA ALA A 117 -27.32 4.53 25.06
C ALA A 117 -28.78 4.08 25.25
N GLN A 118 -29.42 3.59 24.18
CA GLN A 118 -30.77 3.01 24.24
C GLN A 118 -30.82 1.81 25.18
N SER A 119 -29.91 0.85 25.04
CA SER A 119 -29.86 -0.34 25.90
C SER A 119 -29.60 0.01 27.37
N MET A 120 -28.74 0.99 27.65
CA MET A 120 -28.52 1.47 29.01
C MET A 120 -29.77 2.15 29.59
N ALA A 121 -30.51 2.92 28.80
CA ALA A 121 -31.78 3.51 29.23
C ALA A 121 -32.86 2.44 29.51
N GLU A 122 -33.00 1.45 28.61
CA GLU A 122 -33.94 0.34 28.77
C GLU A 122 -33.65 -0.51 30.03
N ASN A 123 -32.37 -0.80 30.29
CA ASN A 123 -31.97 -1.54 31.49
C ASN A 123 -32.17 -0.72 32.78
N CYS A 124 -32.16 0.61 32.71
CA CYS A 124 -32.41 1.48 33.86
C CYS A 124 -33.90 1.50 34.28
N HIS A 125 -34.83 1.11 33.40
CA HIS A 125 -36.27 1.00 33.70
C HIS A 125 -36.68 -0.37 34.26
N LEU A 126 -35.77 -1.36 34.22
CA LEU A 126 -35.99 -2.72 34.68
C LEU A 126 -35.45 -3.00 36.10
N GLN A 127 -34.92 -1.96 36.77
CA GLN A 127 -34.29 -2.04 38.10
C GLN A 127 -35.05 -1.19 39.13
#